data_AF-A0A1E1UWC4-F1
#
_entry.id   AF-A0A1E1UWC4-F1
#
_cell.length_a   1.000
_cell.length_b   1.000
_cell.length_c   1.000
_cell.angle_alpha   90.00
_cell.angle_beta   90.00
_cell.angle_gamma   90.00
#
_symmetry.space_group_name_H-M   'P 1'
#
loop_
_entity.id
_entity.type
_entity.pdbx_description
1 polymer ?
#
loop_
_entity_poly.entity_id
_entity_poly.type
_entity_poly.pdbx_seq_one_letter_code
_entity_poly.pdbx_strand_id
1 'polypeptide(L)' 'MDIREVQAALLSLGYDPGPADGLLGLKTRAALVAFQRAAGLYPDGIAGPKTWLALQVGRPAAPVPAPARQSASTGVMGVP' A
#
# COMPACT_ATOMS: atom_id res chain seq x y z
N MET A 1 12.22 9.26 -5.62
CA MET A 1 11.30 8.20 -5.18
C MET A 1 9.97 8.85 -4.93
N ASP A 2 8.96 8.56 -5.72
CA ASP A 2 7.65 9.17 -5.53
C ASP A 2 6.80 8.32 -4.58
N ILE A 3 6.13 8.95 -3.62
CA ILE A 3 5.26 8.23 -2.68
C ILE A 3 4.05 7.64 -3.43
N ARG A 4 3.63 8.24 -4.54
CA ARG A 4 2.54 7.72 -5.36
C ARG A 4 2.87 6.34 -5.93
N GLU A 5 4.10 6.16 -6.38
CA GLU A 5 4.55 4.87 -6.90
C GLU A 5 4.61 3.80 -5.80
N VAL A 6 5.08 4.16 -4.61
CA VAL A 6 5.06 3.28 -3.43
C VAL A 6 3.62 2.87 -3.08
N GLN A 7 2.70 3.83 -3.10
CA GLN A 7 1.29 3.58 -2.84
C GLN A 7 0.66 2.67 -3.91
N ALA A 8 0.96 2.90 -5.19
CA ALA A 8 0.49 2.05 -6.29
C ALA A 8 1.05 0.62 -6.23
N ALA A 9 2.33 0.47 -5.86
CA ALA A 9 2.96 -0.84 -5.68
C ALA A 9 2.35 -1.60 -4.50
N LEU A 10 2.12 -0.93 -3.36
CA LEU A 10 1.42 -1.53 -2.22
C LEU A 10 0.01 -1.98 -2.60
N LEU A 11 -0.73 -1.17 -3.37
CA LEU A 11 -2.06 -1.51 -3.89
C LEU A 11 -2.01 -2.76 -4.78
N SER A 12 -1.01 -2.83 -5.66
CA SER A 12 -0.80 -3.98 -6.55
C SER A 12 -0.44 -5.26 -5.79
N LEU A 13 0.17 -5.13 -4.62
CA LEU A 13 0.49 -6.23 -3.71
C LEU A 13 -0.67 -6.57 -2.74
N GLY A 14 -1.79 -5.84 -2.80
CA GLY A 14 -2.98 -6.07 -1.98
C GLY A 14 -2.98 -5.37 -0.62
N TYR A 15 -2.07 -4.43 -0.38
CA TYR A 15 -2.08 -3.57 0.80
C TYR A 15 -2.88 -2.29 0.52
N ASP A 16 -3.57 -1.74 1.53
CA ASP A 16 -4.30 -0.46 1.43
C ASP A 16 -3.49 0.68 2.05
N PRO A 17 -2.63 1.37 1.29
CA PRO A 17 -1.97 2.58 1.76
C PRO A 17 -2.90 3.80 1.80
N GLY A 18 -4.15 3.66 1.33
CA GLY A 18 -5.05 4.77 1.05
C GLY A 18 -4.82 5.36 -0.35
N PRO A 19 -5.28 6.61 -0.59
CA PRO A 19 -5.15 7.27 -1.89
C PRO A 19 -3.69 7.38 -2.32
N ALA A 20 -3.41 7.10 -3.60
CA ALA A 20 -2.10 7.33 -4.21
C ALA A 20 -1.86 8.83 -4.49
N ASP A 21 -2.09 9.66 -3.48
CA ASP A 21 -1.97 11.13 -3.54
C ASP A 21 -0.51 11.59 -3.44
N GLY A 22 0.40 10.70 -3.03
CA GLY A 22 1.80 11.02 -2.74
C GLY A 22 2.03 11.47 -1.31
N LEU A 23 1.02 11.31 -0.45
CA LEU A 23 1.07 11.67 0.96
C LEU A 23 1.30 10.45 1.83
N LEU A 24 2.35 10.48 2.65
CA LEU A 24 2.70 9.41 3.57
C LEU A 24 1.85 9.52 4.85
N GLY A 25 0.57 9.18 4.72
CA GLY A 25 -0.40 9.19 5.82
C GLY A 25 -0.30 7.96 6.73
N LEU A 26 -1.13 7.94 7.79
CA LEU A 26 -1.17 6.84 8.75
C LEU A 26 -1.46 5.48 8.07
N LYS A 27 -2.36 5.47 7.07
CA LYS A 27 -2.70 4.30 6.25
C LYS A 27 -1.51 3.81 5.44
N THR A 28 -0.83 4.72 4.74
CA THR A 28 0.38 4.39 3.97
C THR A 28 1.46 3.82 4.87
N ARG A 29 1.69 4.42 6.04
CA ARG A 29 2.65 3.91 7.04
C ARG A 29 2.29 2.51 7.51
N ALA A 30 1.01 2.25 7.82
CA ALA A 30 0.55 0.93 8.24
C ALA A 30 0.73 -0.13 7.15
N ALA A 31 0.38 0.19 5.91
CA ALA A 31 0.62 -0.68 4.75
C ALA A 31 2.11 -0.98 4.56
N LEU A 32 2.95 0.03 4.74
CA LEU A 32 4.39 -0.11 4.60
C LEU A 32 5.00 -0.97 5.71
N VAL A 33 4.56 -0.79 6.96
CA VAL A 33 4.95 -1.65 8.10
C VAL A 33 4.57 -3.10 7.82
N ALA A 34 3.35 -3.35 7.33
CA ALA A 34 2.88 -4.69 7.02
C ALA A 34 3.70 -5.33 5.90
N PHE A 35 3.95 -4.59 4.82
CA PHE A 35 4.81 -5.02 3.72
C PHE A 35 6.24 -5.32 4.21
N GLN A 36 6.83 -4.43 5.01
CA GLN A 36 8.18 -4.59 5.55
C GLN A 36 8.28 -5.85 6.41
N ARG A 37 7.32 -6.10 7.30
CA ARG A 37 7.27 -7.34 8.09
C ARG A 37 7.22 -8.58 7.20
N ALA A 38 6.37 -8.55 6.17
CA ALA A 38 6.22 -9.68 5.26
C ALA A 38 7.51 -9.91 4.43
N ALA A 39 8.19 -8.83 4.06
CA ALA A 39 9.45 -8.86 3.32
C ALA A 39 10.68 -9.17 4.19
N GLY A 40 10.51 -9.35 5.51
CA GLY A 40 11.61 -9.54 6.46
C GLY A 40 12.48 -8.30 6.66
N LEU A 41 11.95 -7.12 6.32
CA LEU A 41 12.58 -5.81 6.54
C LEU A 41 12.20 -5.26 7.91
N TYR A 42 13.00 -4.33 8.40
CA TYR A 42 12.69 -3.63 9.64
C TYR A 42 11.46 -2.71 9.44
N PRO A 43 10.40 -2.87 10.25
CA PRO A 43 9.11 -2.25 9.98
C PRO A 43 8.99 -0.83 10.56
N ASP A 44 9.85 0.09 10.09
CA ASP A 44 9.81 1.52 10.46
C ASP A 44 8.61 2.27 9.85
N GLY A 45 8.00 1.71 8.79
CA GLY A 45 6.97 2.39 8.03
C GLY A 45 7.51 3.50 7.12
N ILE A 46 8.81 3.49 6.84
CA ILE A 46 9.49 4.44 5.95
C ILE A 46 9.77 3.82 4.58
N ALA A 47 9.40 4.53 3.51
CA ALA A 47 9.60 4.11 2.11
C ALA A 47 11.02 4.42 1.64
N GLY A 48 12.01 3.80 2.30
CA GLY A 48 13.41 3.91 1.92
C GLY A 48 13.75 3.07 0.68
N PRO A 49 14.97 3.23 0.13
CA PRO A 49 15.42 2.51 -1.06
C PRO A 49 15.38 0.98 -0.89
N LYS A 50 15.62 0.47 0.33
CA LYS A 50 15.47 -0.97 0.64
C LYS A 50 14.02 -1.46 0.51
N THR A 51 13.07 -0.68 1.04
CA THR A 51 11.63 -0.97 0.93
C THR A 51 11.19 -0.95 -0.53
N TRP A 52 11.63 0.05 -1.29
CA TRP A 52 11.31 0.17 -2.71
C TRP A 52 11.88 -0.97 -3.55
N LEU A 53 13.12 -1.38 -3.29
CA LEU A 53 13.71 -2.51 -3.98
C LEU A 53 12.90 -3.80 -3.71
N ALA A 54 12.46 -4.01 -2.47
CA ALA A 54 11.59 -5.13 -2.13
C ALA A 54 10.22 -5.06 -2.83
N LEU A 55 9.63 -3.85 -2.95
CA LEU A 55 8.37 -3.63 -3.68
C LEU A 55 8.53 -3.95 -5.18
N GLN A 56 9.66 -3.57 -5.80
CA GLN A 56 9.96 -3.88 -7.21
C GLN A 56 10.24 -5.37 -7.46
N VAL A 57 10.91 -6.03 -6.53
CA VAL A 57 11.23 -7.47 -6.64
C VAL A 57 9.98 -8.34 -6.46
N GLY A 58 8.88 -7.80 -5.94
CA GLY A 58 7.60 -8.50 -5.89
C GLY A 58 7.57 -9.66 -4.88
N ARG A 59 8.35 -9.57 -3.79
CA ARG A 59 8.19 -10.47 -2.65
C ARG A 59 7.57 -9.71 -1.48
N PRO A 60 6.44 -10.16 -0.89
CA PRO A 60 6.11 -11.58 -0.72
C PRO A 60 4.66 -12.00 -1.01
N ALA A 61 4.57 -13.30 -1.31
CA ALA A 61 3.38 -14.13 -1.26
C ALA A 61 3.05 -14.51 0.19
N ALA A 62 2.11 -13.79 0.81
CA ALA A 62 1.22 -14.30 1.86
C ALA A 62 0.18 -13.21 2.17
N PRO A 63 -1.13 -13.54 2.16
CA PRO A 63 -2.18 -12.59 2.45
C PRO A 63 -2.18 -12.30 3.96
N VAL A 64 -1.59 -11.18 4.36
CA VAL A 64 -1.93 -10.58 5.66
C VAL A 64 -3.23 -9.81 5.45
N PRO A 65 -4.32 -10.17 6.13
CA PRO A 65 -5.58 -9.43 6.03
C PRO A 65 -5.36 -8.04 6.63
N ALA A 66 -5.19 -7.04 5.77
CA ALA A 66 -5.51 -5.67 6.18
C ALA A 66 -7.02 -5.65 6.50
N PRO A 67 -7.46 -5.05 7.62
CA PRO A 67 -8.87 -4.94 7.89
C PRO A 67 -9.50 -4.12 6.76
N ALA A 68 -10.34 -4.79 5.99
CA ALA A 68 -11.16 -4.20 4.95
C ALA A 68 -11.86 -2.95 5.48
N ARG A 69 -11.88 -1.89 4.67
CA ARG A 69 -13.12 -1.23 4.21
C ARG A 69 -12.78 0.10 3.56
N GLN A 70 -12.53 0.08 2.26
CA GLN A 70 -12.90 1.18 1.38
C GLN A 70 -13.61 0.59 0.18
N SER A 71 -14.81 0.04 0.44
CA SER A 71 -15.84 -0.09 -0.57
C SER A 71 -16.12 1.31 -1.11
N ALA A 72 -15.62 1.62 -2.30
CA ALA A 72 -16.18 2.66 -3.12
C ALA A 72 -17.62 2.24 -3.44
N SER A 73 -18.58 2.85 -2.76
CA SER A 73 -20.00 2.73 -3.09
C SER A 73 -20.58 4.13 -3.06
N THR A 74 -20.74 4.70 -4.26
CA THR A 74 -21.70 5.73 -4.73
C THR A 74 -21.22 6.04 -6.16
N GLY A 75 -21.70 5.41 -7.22
CA GLY A 75 -23.11 5.30 -7.59
C GLY A 75 -23.58 6.60 -8.23
N VAL A 76 -23.06 6.94 -9.42
CA VAL A 76 -23.73 7.90 -10.33
C VAL A 76 -23.41 7.56 -11.79
N MET A 77 -24.22 6.66 -12.36
CA MET A 77 -24.42 6.60 -13.81
C MET A 77 -25.91 6.87 -13.99
N GLY A 78 -26.21 8.02 -14.60
CA GLY A 78 -27.54 8.61 -14.59
C GLY A 78 -28.59 7.90 -15.44
N VAL A 79 -29.84 8.32 -15.27
CA VAL A 79 -30.87 8.56 -16.29
C VAL A 79 -32.07 9.24 -15.62
N PRO A 80 -32.64 10.30 -16.24
CA PRO A 80 -34.05 10.22 -16.62
C PRO A 80 -34.23 10.16 -18.14
#